data_AF-A0A1C2IGD8-F1
#
_entry.id   AF-A0A1C2IGD8-F1
#
_cell.length_a   1.000
_cell.length_b   1.000
_cell.length_c   1.000
_cell.angle_alpha   90.00
_cell.angle_beta   90.00
_cell.angle_gamma   90.00
#
_symmetry.space_group_name_H-M   'P 1'
#
loop_
_entity.id
_entity.type
_entity.pdbx_description
1 polymer ?
#
loop_
_entity_poly.entity_id
_entity_poly.type
_entity_poly.pdbx_seq_one_letter_code
_entity_poly.pdbx_strand_id
1 'polypeptide(L)'
;MQALTHYSVANYAAHFTHYAGQKFSSPISKSVPGHRMMVSTTLKSGNGGKNNTFDYLLSQNHGQWKIINVMTDGVSNLAMQKAEFTGALKKGGIHALMNGINKRSEMLAHAAR
;
A
#
# COMPACT_ATOMS: atom_id res chain seq x y z
N MET A 1 11.43 10.63 8.89
CA MET A 1 10.11 10.46 8.25
C MET A 1 10.18 10.38 6.72
N GLN A 2 11.01 11.17 6.03
CA GLN A 2 11.15 11.11 4.56
C GLN A 2 11.41 9.70 3.98
N ALA A 3 12.26 8.88 4.62
CA ALA A 3 12.54 7.52 4.16
C ALA A 3 11.28 6.62 4.10
N LEU A 4 10.39 6.70 5.09
CA LEU A 4 9.12 5.95 5.12
C LEU A 4 8.14 6.45 4.06
N THR A 5 8.11 7.76 3.80
CA THR A 5 7.31 8.33 2.71
C THR A 5 7.81 7.83 1.36
N HIS A 6 9.12 7.91 1.10
CA HIS A 6 9.72 7.44 -0.15
C HIS A 6 9.49 5.94 -0.35
N TYR A 7 9.71 5.13 0.69
CA TYR A 7 9.40 3.71 0.68
C TYR A 7 7.94 3.43 0.33
N SER A 8 7.00 4.11 1.01
CA SER A 8 5.56 3.91 0.80
C SER A 8 5.14 4.24 -0.64
N VAL A 9 5.64 5.36 -1.18
CA VAL A 9 5.37 5.78 -2.57
C VAL A 9 5.96 4.80 -3.56
N ALA A 10 7.25 4.44 -3.42
CA ALA A 10 7.92 3.52 -4.32
C ALA A 10 7.27 2.13 -4.31
N ASN A 11 6.93 1.62 -3.12
CA ASN A 11 6.28 0.32 -2.97
C ASN A 11 4.89 0.31 -3.60
N TYR A 12 4.11 1.39 -3.46
CA TYR A 12 2.81 1.48 -4.12
C TYR A 12 2.95 1.58 -5.64
N ALA A 13 3.81 2.48 -6.14
CA ALA A 13 4.00 2.73 -7.56
C ALA A 13 4.57 1.51 -8.31
N ALA A 14 5.40 0.69 -7.65
CA ALA A 14 5.95 -0.54 -8.23
C ALA A 14 4.88 -1.56 -8.65
N HIS A 15 3.65 -1.47 -8.13
CA HIS A 15 2.53 -2.31 -8.56
C HIS A 15 1.81 -1.79 -9.82
N PHE A 16 2.15 -0.61 -10.30
CA PHE A 16 1.50 0.07 -11.44
C PHE A 16 2.50 0.44 -12.55
N THR A 17 3.48 -0.44 -12.82
CA THR A 17 4.50 -0.23 -13.85
C THR A 17 4.03 -0.55 -15.27
N HIS A 18 2.87 -1.19 -15.42
CA HIS A 18 2.32 -1.55 -16.72
C HIS A 18 0.84 -1.18 -16.84
N TYR A 19 0.48 -0.58 -17.98
CA TYR A 19 -0.89 -0.22 -18.33
C TYR A 19 -1.28 -0.82 -19.69
N ALA A 20 -2.37 -1.59 -19.69
CA ALA A 20 -2.96 -2.24 -20.85
C ALA A 20 -4.48 -2.03 -20.89
N GLY A 21 -4.96 -0.86 -20.44
CA GLY A 21 -6.38 -0.51 -20.43
C GLY A 21 -7.13 -0.90 -19.15
N GLN A 22 -6.43 -1.21 -18.05
CA GLN A 22 -7.07 -1.49 -16.77
C GLN A 22 -7.88 -0.29 -16.28
N LYS A 23 -9.00 -0.54 -15.59
CA LYS A 23 -9.86 0.53 -15.07
C LYS A 23 -10.42 0.16 -13.71
N PHE A 24 -10.46 1.13 -12.79
CA PHE A 24 -11.17 0.96 -11.53
C PHE A 24 -12.69 1.04 -11.77
N SER A 25 -13.45 0.21 -11.05
CA SER A 25 -14.90 0.38 -10.94
C SER A 25 -15.24 1.59 -10.08
N SER A 26 -16.47 2.07 -10.20
CA SER A 26 -17.02 3.04 -9.24
C SER A 26 -16.83 2.51 -7.81
N PRO A 27 -16.26 3.31 -6.91
CA PRO A 27 -16.00 2.88 -5.55
C PRO A 27 -17.30 2.82 -4.74
N ILE A 28 -17.34 1.93 -3.76
CA ILE A 28 -18.38 1.87 -2.74
C ILE A 28 -17.72 2.20 -1.39
N SER A 29 -18.30 3.14 -0.65
CA SER A 29 -17.79 3.54 0.66
C SER A 29 -18.72 3.09 1.77
N LYS A 30 -18.16 2.63 2.89
CA LYS A 30 -18.89 2.35 4.13
C LYS A 30 -18.13 2.85 5.35
N SER A 31 -18.85 3.39 6.33
CA SER A 31 -18.28 3.72 7.63
C SER A 31 -17.88 2.45 8.37
N VAL A 32 -16.76 2.48 9.08
CA VAL A 32 -16.27 1.37 9.92
C VAL A 32 -15.82 1.91 11.28
N PRO A 33 -15.73 1.06 12.32
CA PRO A 33 -15.39 1.52 13.67
C PRO A 33 -14.11 2.37 13.75
N GLY A 34 -14.11 3.33 14.68
CA GLY A 34 -12.95 4.17 14.98
C GLY A 34 -12.80 5.41 14.09
N HIS A 35 -13.90 6.05 13.68
CA HIS A 35 -13.91 7.24 12.80
C HIS A 35 -13.19 6.99 11.47
N ARG A 36 -13.47 5.83 10.88
CA ARG A 36 -12.82 5.32 9.67
C ARG A 36 -13.83 5.05 8.58
N MET A 37 -13.34 5.02 7.35
CA MET A 37 -14.12 4.68 6.17
C MET A 37 -13.40 3.61 5.37
N MET A 38 -14.13 2.57 4.96
CA MET A 38 -13.64 1.62 3.97
C MET A 38 -14.15 2.07 2.60
N VAL A 39 -13.25 2.23 1.65
CA VAL A 39 -13.58 2.51 0.25
C VAL A 39 -13.12 1.32 -0.58
N SER A 40 -14.08 0.60 -1.17
CA SER A 40 -13.84 -0.63 -1.94
C SER A 40 -14.03 -0.37 -3.43
N THR A 41 -13.12 -0.86 -4.26
CA THR A 41 -13.19 -0.81 -5.73
C THR A 41 -12.53 -2.06 -6.33
N THR A 42 -12.76 -2.31 -7.61
CA THR A 42 -12.13 -3.40 -8.35
C THR A 42 -11.33 -2.83 -9.51
N LEU A 43 -10.05 -3.20 -9.59
CA LEU A 43 -9.23 -2.97 -10.78
C LEU A 43 -9.59 -4.04 -11.82
N LYS A 44 -10.35 -3.63 -12.84
CA LYS A 44 -10.74 -4.49 -13.96
C LYS A 44 -9.60 -4.60 -14.96
N SER A 45 -9.32 -5.82 -15.42
CA SER A 45 -8.34 -6.03 -16.48
C SER A 45 -8.80 -5.42 -17.80
N GLY A 46 -7.86 -4.83 -18.55
CA GLY A 46 -8.13 -4.26 -19.88
C GLY A 46 -8.16 -5.30 -21.01
N ASN A 47 -7.66 -6.51 -20.75
CA ASN A 47 -7.49 -7.55 -21.78
C ASN A 47 -8.08 -8.92 -21.36
N GLY A 48 -9.07 -8.93 -20.46
CA GLY A 48 -9.72 -10.17 -19.99
C GLY A 48 -8.93 -10.97 -18.94
N GLY A 49 -7.80 -10.45 -18.46
CA GLY A 49 -7.07 -11.01 -17.32
C GLY A 49 -7.81 -10.90 -15.98
N LYS A 50 -7.15 -11.31 -14.89
CA LYS A 50 -7.70 -11.29 -13.54
C LYS A 50 -8.05 -9.87 -13.08
N ASN A 51 -9.23 -9.73 -12.47
CA ASN A 51 -9.62 -8.52 -11.74
C ASN A 51 -9.16 -8.62 -10.29
N ASN A 52 -8.66 -7.53 -9.72
CA ASN A 52 -8.20 -7.49 -8.34
C ASN A 52 -9.06 -6.53 -7.51
N THR A 53 -9.46 -6.95 -6.31
CA THR A 53 -10.20 -6.06 -5.39
C THR A 53 -9.22 -5.19 -4.63
N PHE A 54 -9.62 -3.95 -4.39
CA PHE A 54 -8.89 -2.96 -3.61
C PHE A 54 -9.79 -2.43 -2.51
N ASP A 55 -9.35 -2.57 -1.28
CA ASP A 55 -9.99 -2.00 -0.10
C ASP A 55 -9.05 -0.95 0.53
N TYR A 56 -9.47 0.30 0.51
CA TYR A 56 -8.75 1.41 1.12
C TYR A 56 -9.38 1.71 2.48
N LEU A 57 -8.60 1.54 3.55
CA LEU A 57 -9.00 1.98 4.89
C LEU A 57 -8.53 3.42 5.08
N LEU A 58 -9.49 4.32 5.23
CA LEU A 58 -9.26 5.73 5.45
C LEU A 58 -9.54 6.07 6.92
N SER A 59 -8.73 6.97 7.47
CA SER A 59 -8.95 7.57 8.78
C SER A 59 -9.04 9.08 8.62
N GLN A 60 -9.93 9.70 9.37
CA GLN A 60 -10.03 11.15 9.40
C GLN A 60 -9.03 11.73 10.39
N ASN A 61 -8.32 12.78 10.01
CA ASN A 61 -7.43 13.55 10.88
C ASN A 61 -7.53 15.04 10.52
N HIS A 62 -7.89 15.89 11.49
CA HIS A 62 -8.13 17.32 11.30
C HIS A 62 -9.04 17.64 10.10
N GLY A 63 -10.15 16.91 9.97
CA GLY A 63 -11.10 17.07 8.86
C GLY A 63 -10.66 16.45 7.53
N GLN A 64 -9.41 15.99 7.41
CA GLN A 64 -8.88 15.38 6.19
C GLN A 64 -8.88 13.86 6.27
N TRP A 65 -9.42 13.22 5.23
CA TRP A 65 -9.32 11.77 5.07
C TRP A 65 -7.96 11.38 4.51
N LYS A 66 -7.31 10.42 5.16
CA LYS A 66 -6.03 9.85 4.72
C LYS A 66 -6.15 8.34 4.64
N ILE A 67 -5.59 7.75 3.58
CA ILE A 67 -5.46 6.31 3.44
C ILE A 67 -4.40 5.84 4.44
N ILE A 68 -4.79 4.93 5.33
CA ILE A 68 -3.90 4.33 6.34
C ILE A 68 -3.61 2.86 6.07
N ASN A 69 -4.39 2.22 5.20
CA ASN A 69 -4.11 0.87 4.72
C ASN A 69 -4.69 0.66 3.32
N VAL A 70 -4.01 -0.16 2.52
CA VAL A 70 -4.49 -0.66 1.24
C VAL A 70 -4.45 -2.19 1.31
N MET A 71 -5.57 -2.82 0.99
CA MET A 71 -5.67 -4.26 0.88
C MET A 71 -6.00 -4.63 -0.56
N THR A 72 -5.22 -5.56 -1.13
CA THR A 72 -5.44 -6.08 -2.48
C THR A 72 -5.80 -7.55 -2.39
N ASP A 73 -6.95 -7.96 -2.94
CA ASP A 73 -7.46 -9.33 -2.82
C ASP A 73 -7.46 -9.87 -1.37
N GLY A 74 -7.80 -9.00 -0.41
CA GLY A 74 -7.81 -9.31 1.03
C GLY A 74 -6.43 -9.27 1.71
N VAL A 75 -5.33 -9.08 0.97
CA VAL A 75 -3.98 -9.00 1.52
C VAL A 75 -3.63 -7.57 1.91
N SER A 76 -3.32 -7.34 3.18
CA SER A 76 -3.02 -6.01 3.74
C SER A 76 -1.54 -5.63 3.58
N ASN A 77 -1.27 -4.58 2.81
CA ASN A 77 0.10 -4.06 2.63
C ASN A 77 0.71 -3.62 3.97
N LEU A 78 -0.09 -3.00 4.84
CA LEU A 78 0.37 -2.60 6.18
C LEU A 78 0.72 -3.81 7.05
N ALA A 79 -0.07 -4.90 6.98
CA ALA A 79 0.21 -6.10 7.76
C ALA A 79 1.50 -6.78 7.29
N MET A 80 1.72 -6.86 5.98
CA MET A 80 2.98 -7.37 5.40
C MET A 80 4.17 -6.54 5.86
N GLN A 81 4.11 -5.21 5.73
CA GLN A 81 5.18 -4.32 6.17
C GLN A 81 5.47 -4.46 7.67
N LYS A 82 4.43 -4.55 8.51
CA LYS A 82 4.58 -4.77 9.95
C LYS A 82 5.30 -6.08 10.26
N ALA A 83 4.95 -7.18 9.57
CA ALA A 83 5.58 -8.47 9.77
C ALA A 83 7.07 -8.42 9.40
N GLU A 84 7.40 -7.81 8.27
CA GLU A 84 8.79 -7.63 7.82
C GLU A 84 9.60 -6.77 8.79
N PHE A 85 9.05 -5.63 9.23
CA PHE A 85 9.73 -4.73 10.15
C PHE A 85 9.94 -5.37 11.52
N THR A 86 8.96 -6.12 12.02
CA THR A 86 9.10 -6.87 13.27
C THR A 86 10.22 -7.92 13.15
N GLY A 87 10.34 -8.59 12.00
CA GLY A 87 11.44 -9.51 11.73
C GLY A 87 12.81 -8.82 11.73
N ALA A 88 12.93 -7.65 11.10
CA ALA A 88 14.16 -6.87 11.08
C ALA A 88 14.55 -6.36 12.48
N LEU A 89 13.58 -5.83 13.23
CA LEU A 89 13.77 -5.34 14.60
C LEU A 89 14.28 -6.46 15.52
N LYS A 90 13.69 -7.66 15.44
CA LYS A 90 14.13 -8.82 16.24
C LYS A 90 15.57 -9.25 15.93
N LYS A 91 16.04 -9.06 14.69
CA LYS A 91 17.36 -9.52 14.24
C LYS A 91 18.49 -8.52 14.52
N GLY A 92 18.22 -7.21 14.54
CA GLY A 92 19.29 -6.21 14.63
C GLY A 92 18.87 -4.82 15.11
N GLY A 93 17.71 -4.72 15.77
CA GLY A 93 17.22 -3.46 16.34
C GLY A 93 16.87 -2.40 15.30
N ILE A 94 16.77 -1.15 15.75
CA ILE A 94 16.28 -0.02 14.94
C ILE A 94 17.20 0.31 13.75
N HIS A 95 18.50 0.13 13.89
CA HIS A 95 19.47 0.39 12.83
C HIS A 95 19.33 -0.60 11.66
N ALA A 96 19.15 -1.89 11.96
CA ALA A 96 18.92 -2.90 10.94
C ALA A 96 17.61 -2.65 10.17
N LEU A 97 16.56 -2.21 10.88
CA LEU A 97 15.29 -1.83 10.26
C LEU A 97 15.47 -0.65 9.29
N MET A 98 16.11 0.43 9.73
CA MET A 98 16.28 1.64 8.91
C MET A 98 17.13 1.37 7.65
N ASN A 99 18.20 0.59 7.79
CA ASN A 99 19.02 0.17 6.65
C ASN A 99 18.21 -0.70 5.67
N GLY A 100 17.37 -1.61 6.19
CA GLY A 100 16.47 -2.41 5.37
C GLY A 100 15.47 -1.57 4.58
N ILE A 101 14.82 -0.60 5.23
CA ILE A 101 13.86 0.32 4.58
C ILE A 101 14.53 1.12 3.46
N ASN A 102 15.72 1.70 3.71
CA ASN A 102 16.43 2.50 2.71
C ASN A 102 16.81 1.66 1.48
N LYS A 103 17.45 0.50 1.70
CA LYS A 103 17.87 -0.39 0.61
C LYS A 103 16.70 -0.85 -0.27
N ARG A 104 15.56 -1.13 0.35
CA ARG A 104 14.35 -1.57 -0.37
C ARG A 104 13.69 -0.43 -1.13
N SER A 105 13.70 0.78 -0.57
CA SER A 105 13.22 1.99 -1.25
C SER A 105 14.02 2.25 -2.53
N GLU A 106 15.34 2.12 -2.47
CA GLU A 106 16.22 2.26 -3.65
C GLU A 106 15.94 1.18 -4.70
N MET A 107 15.82 -0.08 -4.28
CA MET A 107 15.50 -1.20 -5.18
C MET A 107 14.17 -0.99 -5.91
N LEU A 108 13.11 -0.60 -5.19
CA LEU A 108 11.80 -0.34 -5.77
C LEU A 108 11.82 0.88 -6.70
N ALA A 109 12.55 1.94 -6.35
CA ALA A 109 12.73 3.11 -7.19
C ALA A 109 13.52 2.82 -8.48
N HIS A 110 14.38 1.80 -8.49
CA HIS A 110 15.05 1.31 -9.70
C HIS A 110 14.14 0.41 -10.54
N ALA A 111 13.36 -0.47 -9.92
CA ALA A 111 12.46 -1.40 -10.62
C ALA A 111 11.22 -0.71 -11.25
N ALA A 112 10.88 0.49 -10.79
CA ALA A 112 9.77 1.29 -11.34
C ALA A 112 10.17 2.17 -12.54
N ARG A 113 11.42 2.12 -12.99
CA ARG A 113 11.91 2.79 -14.22
C ARG A 113 11.87 1.82 -15.39
#